data_AF-A0A225C7R2-F1
#
_entry.id   AF-A0A225C7R2-F1
#
_cell.length_a   1.000
_cell.length_b   1.000
_cell.length_c   1.000
_cell.angle_alpha   90.00
_cell.angle_beta   90.00
_cell.angle_gamma   90.00
#
_symmetry.space_group_name_H-M   'P 1'
#
loop_
_entity.id
_entity.type
_entity.pdbx_description
1 polymer ?
#
loop_
_entity_poly.entity_id
_entity_poly.type
_entity_poly.pdbx_seq_one_letter_code
_entity_poly.pdbx_strand_id
1 'polypeptide(L)'
;MADDGWVRIPPPTTRQRLLLAAGVASGLTLFGGSALLHGAPDLAARWLGDSAFVRILAIVTAFALVFAVCYVIVGVRTQPPAVHVERRMFRIGKDEVPFSDLTGAKPESGDDRKPSLRVLRLLTRGGDSCSIVVATQKGMALTPEQSAALVEAVRGSAIAPPYTSDDPTGRFSHVNFPMDLDIPRTLAYIESPPPAPTPRRRRGAAA
;
A
#
# COMPACT_ATOMS: atom_id res chain seq x y z
N MET A 1 16.96 10.55 23.02
CA MET A 1 16.94 9.10 22.77
C MET A 1 17.82 8.89 21.55
N ALA A 2 18.82 8.03 21.64
CA ALA A 2 19.81 7.86 20.57
C ALA A 2 19.10 7.51 19.25
N ASP A 3 19.31 8.33 18.23
CA ASP A 3 18.96 7.98 16.86
C ASP A 3 19.95 6.89 16.43
N ASP A 4 19.54 5.63 16.59
CA ASP A 4 20.31 4.43 16.23
C ASP A 4 20.56 4.30 14.70
N GLY A 5 20.80 5.40 13.97
CA GLY A 5 21.08 5.40 12.53
C GLY A 5 19.89 5.01 11.62
N TRP A 6 18.70 4.81 12.20
CA TRP A 6 17.49 4.43 11.46
C TRP A 6 16.78 5.65 10.88
N VAL A 7 16.84 5.79 9.55
CA VAL A 7 16.04 6.76 8.80
C VAL A 7 14.63 6.21 8.62
N ARG A 8 13.66 6.80 9.31
CA ARG A 8 12.24 6.41 9.18
C ARG A 8 11.66 7.03 7.92
N ILE A 9 11.14 6.18 7.04
CA ILE A 9 10.31 6.60 5.91
C ILE A 9 8.92 6.94 6.48
N PRO A 10 8.35 8.10 6.15
CA PRO A 10 7.21 8.62 6.87
C PRO A 10 6.01 7.68 6.62
N PRO A 11 5.28 7.29 7.68
CA PRO A 11 4.06 6.54 7.50
C PRO A 11 3.06 7.39 6.72
N PRO A 12 2.12 6.79 5.98
CA PRO A 12 1.00 7.54 5.41
C PRO A 12 0.30 8.32 6.54
N THR A 13 0.07 9.61 6.30
CA THR A 13 -0.57 10.52 7.26
C THR A 13 -1.89 9.96 7.76
N THR A 14 -2.36 10.38 8.94
CA THR A 14 -3.63 9.91 9.53
C THR A 14 -4.81 10.06 8.57
N ARG A 15 -4.83 11.13 7.76
CA ARG A 15 -5.82 11.34 6.68
C ARG A 15 -5.70 10.31 5.56
N GLN A 16 -4.47 9.97 5.14
CA GLN A 16 -4.24 8.92 4.14
C GLN A 16 -4.61 7.53 4.68
N ARG A 17 -4.31 7.22 5.94
CA ARG A 17 -4.75 5.98 6.61
C ARG A 17 -6.27 5.88 6.66
N LEU A 18 -6.97 6.97 7.00
CA LEU A 18 -8.43 7.08 6.95
C LEU A 18 -8.98 6.82 5.54
N LEU A 19 -8.37 7.42 4.51
CA LEU A 19 -8.79 7.22 3.12
C LEU A 19 -8.55 5.78 2.63
N LEU A 20 -7.44 5.16 3.03
CA LEU A 20 -7.14 3.76 2.71
C LEU A 20 -8.12 2.81 3.42
N ALA A 21 -8.33 3.00 4.72
CA ALA A 21 -9.29 2.22 5.51
C ALA A 21 -10.72 2.37 4.97
N ALA A 22 -11.15 3.59 4.62
CA ALA A 22 -12.46 3.84 4.03
C ALA A 22 -12.63 3.14 2.67
N GLY A 23 -11.58 3.10 1.84
CA GLY A 23 -11.61 2.39 0.56
C GLY A 23 -11.77 0.88 0.72
N VAL A 24 -11.01 0.27 1.63
CA VAL A 24 -11.10 -1.17 1.93
C VAL A 24 -12.45 -1.52 2.55
N ALA A 25 -12.91 -0.72 3.51
CA ALA A 25 -14.21 -0.90 4.15
C ALA A 25 -15.36 -0.76 3.14
N SER A 26 -15.28 0.19 2.21
CA SER A 26 -16.28 0.36 1.14
C SER A 26 -16.33 -0.86 0.20
N GLY A 27 -15.18 -1.44 -0.14
CA GLY A 27 -15.12 -2.68 -0.92
C GLY A 27 -15.73 -3.87 -0.17
N LEU A 28 -15.40 -4.02 1.11
CA LEU A 28 -15.92 -5.11 1.95
C LEU A 28 -17.44 -5.02 2.15
N THR A 29 -17.96 -3.80 2.29
CA THR A 29 -19.39 -3.54 2.48
C THR A 29 -20.19 -3.68 1.19
N LEU A 30 -19.59 -3.48 0.01
CA LEU A 30 -20.23 -3.78 -1.27
C LEU A 30 -20.39 -5.29 -1.51
N PHE A 31 -19.44 -6.12 -1.07
CA PHE A 31 -19.50 -7.57 -1.24
C PHE A 31 -20.15 -8.32 -0.06
N GLY A 32 -20.06 -7.78 1.16
CA GLY A 32 -20.61 -8.37 2.39
C GLY A 32 -21.81 -7.63 2.98
N GLY A 33 -22.33 -6.61 2.29
CA GLY A 33 -23.37 -5.72 2.81
C GLY A 33 -24.68 -6.43 3.16
N SER A 34 -25.02 -7.51 2.46
CA SER A 34 -26.22 -8.32 2.77
C SER A 34 -26.15 -8.94 4.17
N ALA A 35 -24.98 -9.46 4.56
CA ALA A 35 -24.78 -10.04 5.89
C ALA A 35 -24.86 -8.97 7.00
N LEU A 36 -24.41 -7.74 6.73
CA LEU A 36 -24.48 -6.62 7.67
C LEU A 36 -25.90 -6.06 7.80
N LEU A 37 -26.63 -5.95 6.69
CA LEU A 37 -27.97 -5.37 6.65
C LEU A 37 -29.06 -6.29 7.18
N HIS A 38 -28.85 -7.61 7.11
CA HIS A 38 -29.84 -8.60 7.56
C HIS A 38 -29.35 -9.40 8.77
N GLY A 39 -28.09 -9.87 8.77
CA GLY A 39 -27.59 -10.75 9.83
C GLY A 39 -27.39 -10.08 11.18
N ALA A 40 -26.80 -8.88 11.21
CA ALA A 40 -26.59 -8.13 12.45
C ALA A 40 -27.91 -7.73 13.17
N PRO A 41 -28.92 -7.15 12.48
CA PRO A 41 -30.19 -6.82 13.12
C PRO A 41 -30.98 -8.06 13.54
N ASP A 42 -30.98 -9.15 12.77
CA ASP A 42 -31.68 -10.37 13.16
C ASP A 42 -31.03 -11.05 14.38
N LEU A 43 -29.69 -10.98 14.49
CA LEU A 43 -28.98 -11.46 15.67
C LEU A 43 -29.28 -10.59 16.89
N ALA A 44 -29.27 -9.26 16.76
CA ALA A 44 -29.59 -8.35 17.86
C ALA A 44 -31.05 -8.49 18.33
N ALA A 45 -32.00 -8.65 17.39
CA ALA A 45 -33.42 -8.81 17.68
C ALA A 45 -33.71 -10.07 18.52
N ARG A 46 -32.90 -11.14 18.38
CA ARG A 46 -33.02 -12.36 19.21
C ARG A 46 -32.72 -12.13 20.68
N TRP A 47 -31.85 -11.17 21.01
CA TRP A 47 -31.39 -10.93 22.38
C TRP A 47 -32.01 -9.69 23.02
N LEU A 48 -32.26 -8.65 22.22
CA LEU A 48 -32.67 -7.31 22.68
C LEU A 48 -34.11 -6.95 22.28
N GLY A 49 -34.81 -7.85 21.58
CA GLY A 49 -36.16 -7.65 21.08
C GLY A 49 -36.19 -6.99 19.69
N ASP A 50 -37.26 -7.27 18.95
CA ASP A 50 -37.42 -6.78 17.58
C ASP A 50 -38.05 -5.39 17.58
N SER A 51 -37.21 -4.36 17.57
CA SER A 51 -37.61 -2.97 17.39
C SER A 51 -36.77 -2.30 16.31
N ALA A 52 -37.36 -1.32 15.61
CA ALA A 52 -36.65 -0.54 14.60
C ALA A 52 -35.39 0.12 15.18
N PHE A 53 -35.44 0.56 16.44
CA PHE A 53 -34.28 1.14 17.13
C PHE A 53 -33.15 0.14 17.31
N VAL A 54 -33.45 -1.08 17.79
CA VAL A 54 -32.44 -2.16 17.96
C VAL A 54 -31.83 -2.54 16.61
N ARG A 55 -32.65 -2.64 15.55
CA ARG A 55 -32.16 -2.95 14.20
C ARG A 55 -31.21 -1.88 13.67
N ILE A 56 -31.58 -0.60 13.77
CA ILE A 56 -30.73 0.52 13.31
C ILE A 56 -29.43 0.56 14.10
N LEU A 57 -29.49 0.44 15.43
CA LEU A 57 -28.31 0.45 16.30
C LEU A 57 -27.35 -0.71 15.98
N ALA A 58 -27.89 -1.91 15.74
CA ALA A 58 -27.11 -3.08 15.35
C ALA A 58 -26.37 -2.86 14.02
N ILE A 59 -27.06 -2.30 13.01
CA ILE A 59 -26.45 -1.98 11.71
C ILE A 59 -25.31 -0.97 11.91
N VAL A 60 -25.56 0.15 12.57
CA VAL A 60 -24.53 1.20 12.80
C VAL A 60 -23.33 0.63 13.54
N THR A 61 -23.56 -0.19 14.56
CA THR A 61 -22.50 -0.83 15.36
C THR A 61 -21.68 -1.80 14.50
N ALA A 62 -22.32 -2.60 13.66
CA ALA A 62 -21.63 -3.55 12.81
C ALA A 62 -20.76 -2.85 11.75
N PHE A 63 -21.27 -1.77 11.13
CA PHE A 63 -20.46 -0.94 10.22
C PHE A 63 -19.29 -0.27 10.94
N ALA A 64 -19.50 0.28 12.14
CA ALA A 64 -18.44 0.88 12.94
C ALA A 64 -17.35 -0.15 13.31
N LEU A 65 -17.73 -1.38 13.66
CA LEU A 65 -16.80 -2.46 13.97
C LEU A 65 -15.97 -2.86 12.74
N VAL A 66 -16.60 -3.06 11.59
CA VAL A 66 -15.89 -3.35 10.33
C VAL A 66 -14.89 -2.23 10.01
N PHE A 67 -15.31 -0.98 10.15
CA PHE A 67 -14.43 0.16 9.93
C PHE A 67 -13.25 0.18 10.91
N ALA A 68 -13.48 -0.07 12.20
CA ALA A 68 -12.44 -0.15 13.21
C ALA A 68 -11.43 -1.27 12.92
N VAL A 69 -11.90 -2.46 12.54
CA VAL A 69 -11.05 -3.59 12.15
C VAL A 69 -10.21 -3.23 10.91
N CYS A 70 -10.83 -2.65 9.87
CA CYS A 70 -10.11 -2.18 8.69
C CYS A 70 -9.05 -1.12 9.05
N TYR A 71 -9.38 -0.18 9.94
CA TYR A 71 -8.44 0.84 10.40
C TYR A 71 -7.23 0.23 11.11
N VAL A 72 -7.45 -0.75 12.00
CA VAL A 72 -6.36 -1.48 12.68
C VAL A 72 -5.51 -2.26 11.68
N ILE A 73 -6.13 -2.99 10.76
CA ILE A 73 -5.40 -3.74 9.71
C ILE A 73 -4.54 -2.79 8.88
N VAL A 74 -5.08 -1.64 8.46
CA VAL A 74 -4.32 -0.61 7.73
C VAL A 74 -3.20 -0.05 8.62
N GLY A 75 -3.45 0.21 9.90
CA GLY A 75 -2.43 0.70 10.83
C GLY A 75 -1.26 -0.26 11.01
N VAL A 76 -1.55 -1.56 11.14
CA VAL A 76 -0.54 -2.63 11.25
C VAL A 76 0.21 -2.82 9.92
N ARG A 77 -0.50 -2.82 8.79
CA ARG A 77 0.13 -2.99 7.46
C ARG A 77 0.86 -1.75 6.95
N THR A 78 0.59 -0.58 7.52
CA THR A 78 1.27 0.68 7.17
C THR A 78 2.22 1.14 8.28
N GLN A 79 2.77 0.20 9.06
CA GLN A 79 3.89 0.52 9.94
C GLN A 79 5.03 1.13 9.10
N PRO A 80 5.62 2.26 9.55
CA PRO A 80 6.58 3.01 8.75
C PRO A 80 7.82 2.16 8.51
N PRO A 81 8.19 1.91 7.25
CA PRO A 81 9.46 1.28 6.96
C PRO A 81 10.60 2.16 7.46
N ALA A 82 11.68 1.53 7.92
CA ALA A 82 12.88 2.25 8.32
C ALA A 82 14.09 1.68 7.62
N VAL A 83 15.03 2.54 7.25
CA VAL A 83 16.27 2.17 6.58
C VAL A 83 17.43 2.47 7.52
N HIS A 84 18.29 1.50 7.77
CA HIS A 84 19.58 1.72 8.40
C HIS A 84 20.68 1.55 7.37
N VAL A 85 21.22 2.67 6.89
CA VAL A 85 22.19 2.68 5.77
C VAL A 85 23.50 1.99 6.19
N GLU A 86 24.05 2.32 7.36
CA GLU A 86 25.33 1.76 7.82
C GLU A 86 25.29 0.24 8.03
N ARG A 87 24.19 -0.27 8.60
CA ARG A 87 24.00 -1.72 8.84
C ARG A 87 23.48 -2.47 7.61
N ARG A 88 23.11 -1.76 6.53
CA ARG A 88 22.45 -2.31 5.33
C ARG A 88 21.19 -3.12 5.65
N MET A 89 20.41 -2.61 6.59
CA MET A 89 19.18 -3.24 7.07
C MET A 89 17.97 -2.39 6.73
N PHE A 90 16.88 -3.06 6.37
CA PHE A 90 15.59 -2.47 6.08
C PHE A 90 14.56 -3.08 7.02
N ARG A 91 13.78 -2.25 7.71
CA ARG A 91 12.76 -2.71 8.64
C ARG A 91 11.37 -2.63 8.01
N ILE A 92 10.68 -3.76 7.93
CA ILE A 92 9.30 -3.88 7.44
C ILE A 92 8.44 -4.34 8.61
N GLY A 93 7.61 -3.43 9.13
CA GLY A 93 6.81 -3.73 10.31
C GLY A 93 7.69 -4.04 11.52
N LYS A 94 7.70 -5.30 11.96
CA LYS A 94 8.51 -5.79 13.09
C LYS A 94 9.82 -6.46 12.64
N ASP A 95 9.95 -6.78 11.36
CA ASP A 95 11.03 -7.60 10.84
C ASP A 95 12.15 -6.72 10.28
N GLU A 96 13.40 -7.06 10.61
CA GLU A 96 14.59 -6.46 10.03
C GLU A 96 15.14 -7.39 8.95
N VAL A 97 15.12 -6.93 7.71
CA VAL A 97 15.57 -7.65 6.53
C VAL A 97 16.81 -6.97 5.94
N PRO A 98 17.86 -7.71 5.56
CA PRO A 98 19.01 -7.13 4.88
C PRO A 98 18.61 -6.60 3.51
N PHE A 99 19.32 -5.60 2.98
CA PHE A 99 19.02 -5.04 1.65
C PHE A 99 19.00 -6.12 0.57
N SER A 100 19.90 -7.11 0.64
CA SER A 100 19.97 -8.24 -0.29
C SER A 100 18.71 -9.12 -0.34
N ASP A 101 17.87 -9.06 0.69
CA ASP A 101 16.61 -9.80 0.73
C ASP A 101 15.46 -9.03 0.07
N LEU A 102 15.66 -7.77 -0.33
CA LEU A 102 14.75 -7.06 -1.22
C LEU A 102 14.95 -7.60 -2.64
N THR A 103 13.96 -8.34 -3.14
CA THR A 103 14.06 -9.09 -4.41
C THR A 103 13.19 -8.53 -5.53
N GLY A 104 12.20 -7.70 -5.21
CA GLY A 104 11.31 -7.14 -6.22
C GLY A 104 10.81 -5.74 -5.88
N ALA A 105 10.48 -4.99 -6.93
CA ALA A 105 9.90 -3.66 -6.82
C ALA A 105 8.80 -3.50 -7.86
N LYS A 106 7.66 -2.91 -7.47
CA LYS A 106 6.52 -2.67 -8.35
C LYS A 106 5.92 -1.30 -8.07
N PRO A 107 5.53 -0.52 -9.09
CA PRO A 107 4.69 0.63 -8.88
C PRO A 107 3.28 0.11 -8.56
N GLU A 108 2.82 0.37 -7.35
CA GLU A 108 1.43 0.15 -7.01
C GLU A 108 0.66 1.32 -7.63
N SER A 109 0.05 1.08 -8.80
CA SER A 109 -0.92 2.01 -9.37
C SER A 109 -1.98 2.21 -8.31
N GLY A 110 -2.04 3.42 -7.75
CA GLY A 110 -3.20 3.82 -6.97
C GLY A 110 -4.43 3.46 -7.79
N ASP A 111 -5.38 2.77 -7.16
CA ASP A 111 -6.73 2.52 -7.67
C ASP A 111 -7.16 3.67 -8.59
N ASP A 112 -7.79 3.41 -9.74
CA ASP A 112 -8.26 4.46 -10.67
C ASP A 112 -9.07 5.56 -9.95
N ARG A 113 -9.58 5.26 -8.75
CA ARG A 113 -10.27 6.17 -7.83
C ARG A 113 -9.37 7.11 -7.01
N LYS A 114 -8.05 6.89 -6.97
CA LYS A 114 -7.03 7.65 -6.22
C LYS A 114 -5.77 7.90 -7.07
N PRO A 115 -5.89 8.61 -8.21
CA PRO A 115 -4.78 8.87 -9.14
C PRO A 115 -3.65 9.75 -8.56
N SER A 116 -3.82 10.26 -7.34
CA SER A 116 -2.98 11.28 -6.70
C SER A 116 -1.85 10.73 -5.81
N LEU A 117 -1.77 9.42 -5.59
CA LEU A 117 -0.71 8.79 -4.78
C LEU A 117 0.21 7.95 -5.67
N ARG A 118 1.53 8.06 -5.43
CA ARG A 118 2.57 7.22 -6.02
C ARG A 118 3.14 6.32 -4.95
N VAL A 119 2.88 5.04 -5.10
CA VAL A 119 3.23 4.03 -4.11
C VAL A 119 4.20 3.05 -4.76
N LEU A 120 5.38 2.90 -4.16
CA LEU A 120 6.36 1.89 -4.52
C LEU A 120 6.18 0.71 -3.57
N ARG A 121 5.87 -0.47 -4.12
CA ARG A 121 5.81 -1.71 -3.36
C ARG A 121 7.12 -2.47 -3.51
N LEU A 122 7.81 -2.69 -2.40
CA LEU A 122 8.99 -3.54 -2.31
C LEU A 122 8.59 -4.93 -1.83
N LEU A 123 9.25 -5.95 -2.37
CA LEU A 123 9.04 -7.36 -2.07
C LEU A 123 10.32 -7.94 -1.48
N THR A 124 10.17 -8.77 -0.47
CA THR A 124 11.27 -9.51 0.15
C THR A 124 11.28 -10.96 -0.31
N ARG A 125 12.44 -11.62 -0.18
CA ARG A 125 12.60 -13.05 -0.42
C ARG A 125 11.67 -13.91 0.45
N GLY A 126 11.37 -13.46 1.67
CA GLY A 126 10.44 -14.13 2.60
C GLY A 126 8.96 -14.05 2.19
N GLY A 127 8.64 -13.30 1.14
CA GLY A 127 7.26 -13.07 0.69
C GLY A 127 6.59 -11.86 1.34
N ASP A 128 7.24 -11.21 2.30
CA ASP A 128 6.76 -9.96 2.87
C ASP A 128 6.87 -8.82 1.87
N SER A 129 5.97 -7.85 1.97
CA SER A 129 5.96 -6.70 1.09
C SER A 129 5.68 -5.41 1.84
N CYS A 130 6.31 -4.32 1.42
CA CYS A 130 6.14 -3.00 2.00
C CYS A 130 5.77 -1.98 0.94
N SER A 131 4.73 -1.18 1.18
CA SER A 131 4.30 -0.10 0.29
C SER A 131 4.74 1.25 0.84
N ILE A 132 5.52 2.00 0.05
CA ILE A 132 6.09 3.30 0.39
C ILE A 132 5.45 4.36 -0.50
N VAL A 133 4.93 5.44 0.09
CA VAL A 133 4.46 6.59 -0.68
C VAL A 133 5.67 7.44 -1.08
N VAL A 134 5.99 7.47 -2.37
CA VAL A 134 7.13 8.23 -2.92
C VAL A 134 6.74 9.66 -3.24
N ALA A 135 5.55 9.84 -3.83
CA ALA A 135 5.04 11.14 -4.21
C ALA A 135 3.52 11.24 -4.07
N THR A 136 3.06 12.48 -3.95
CA THR A 136 1.65 12.86 -3.97
C THR A 136 1.42 13.89 -5.06
N GLN A 137 0.17 14.21 -5.37
CA GLN A 137 -0.18 15.31 -6.27
C GLN A 137 0.42 16.67 -5.84
N LYS A 138 0.76 16.85 -4.56
CA LYS A 138 1.36 18.08 -4.01
C LYS A 138 2.90 18.12 -4.11
N GLY A 139 3.53 17.06 -4.62
CA GLY A 139 4.98 16.92 -4.71
C GLY A 139 5.50 15.66 -4.00
N MET A 140 6.81 15.60 -3.83
CA MET A 140 7.51 14.49 -3.15
C MET A 140 6.98 14.30 -1.73
N ALA A 141 6.71 13.05 -1.37
CA ALA A 141 6.28 12.68 -0.03
C ALA A 141 7.47 12.43 0.91
N LEU A 142 8.64 12.13 0.33
CA LEU A 142 9.88 11.83 1.04
C LEU A 142 10.73 13.09 1.18
N THR A 143 11.38 13.26 2.34
CA THR A 143 12.45 14.24 2.51
C THR A 143 13.68 13.83 1.71
N PRO A 144 14.60 14.75 1.38
CA PRO A 144 15.84 14.41 0.65
C PRO A 144 16.66 13.31 1.34
N GLU A 145 16.72 13.33 2.67
CA GLU A 145 17.39 12.31 3.49
C GLU A 145 16.73 10.93 3.37
N GLN A 146 15.39 10.88 3.41
CA GLN A 146 14.63 9.64 3.25
C GLN A 146 14.77 9.06 1.84
N SER A 147 14.75 9.92 0.81
CA SER A 147 14.99 9.52 -0.57
C SER A 147 16.41 8.96 -0.74
N ALA A 148 17.42 9.61 -0.17
CA ALA A 148 18.80 9.13 -0.22
C ALA A 148 18.97 7.76 0.46
N ALA A 149 18.38 7.58 1.66
CA ALA A 149 18.40 6.30 2.36
C ALA A 149 17.71 5.20 1.55
N LEU A 150 16.56 5.50 0.92
CA LEU A 150 15.85 4.54 0.08
C LEU A 150 16.62 4.19 -1.20
N VAL A 151 17.30 5.17 -1.82
CA VAL A 151 18.19 4.94 -2.97
C VAL A 151 19.32 3.99 -2.59
N GLU A 152 19.95 4.17 -1.43
CA GLU A 152 21.00 3.26 -0.95
C GLU A 152 20.46 1.85 -0.66
N ALA A 153 19.26 1.73 -0.09
CA ALA A 153 18.61 0.45 0.11
C ALA A 153 18.36 -0.30 -1.21
N VAL A 154 17.89 0.40 -2.24
CA VAL A 154 17.63 -0.16 -3.57
C VAL A 154 18.95 -0.53 -4.27
N ARG A 155 20.01 0.27 -4.14
CA ARG A 155 21.33 -0.07 -4.69
C ARG A 155 21.93 -1.32 -4.07
N GLY A 156 21.72 -1.53 -2.77
CA GLY A 156 22.17 -2.72 -2.05
C GLY A 156 21.26 -3.95 -2.20
N SER A 157 20.20 -3.86 -2.99
CA SER A 157 19.19 -4.90 -3.11
C SER A 157 19.49 -5.96 -4.18
N ALA A 158 18.73 -7.05 -4.14
CA ALA A 158 18.67 -8.04 -5.20
C ALA A 158 17.43 -7.87 -6.09
N ILE A 159 16.92 -6.62 -6.22
CA ILE A 159 15.73 -6.33 -7.03
C ILE A 159 16.01 -6.68 -8.49
N ALA A 160 15.26 -7.64 -9.00
CA ALA A 160 15.28 -8.02 -10.40
C ALA A 160 13.86 -8.35 -10.86
N PRO A 161 13.51 -8.04 -12.12
CA PRO A 161 12.25 -8.51 -12.69
C PRO A 161 12.26 -10.04 -12.74
N PRO A 162 11.09 -10.68 -12.62
CA PRO A 162 11.00 -12.13 -12.68
C PRO A 162 11.45 -12.65 -14.06
N TYR A 163 12.00 -13.85 -14.08
CA TYR A 163 12.43 -14.52 -15.31
C TYR A 163 11.39 -15.56 -15.74
N THR A 164 11.32 -15.82 -17.04
CA THR A 164 10.53 -16.93 -17.61
C THR A 164 11.47 -17.99 -18.17
N SER A 165 11.02 -19.24 -18.23
CA SER A 165 11.78 -20.31 -18.93
C SER A 165 12.12 -19.93 -20.37
N ASP A 166 11.21 -19.19 -21.01
CA ASP A 166 11.30 -18.80 -22.42
C ASP A 166 12.18 -17.56 -22.65
N ASP A 167 12.66 -16.92 -21.56
CA ASP A 167 13.62 -15.81 -21.60
C ASP A 167 14.65 -15.97 -20.46
N PRO A 168 15.59 -16.93 -20.58
CA PRO A 168 16.59 -17.18 -19.55
C PRO A 168 17.59 -16.02 -19.40
N THR A 169 17.69 -15.17 -20.42
CA THR A 169 18.56 -13.98 -20.42
C THR A 169 17.90 -12.75 -19.79
N GLY A 170 16.60 -12.82 -19.51
CA GLY A 170 15.82 -11.69 -19.00
C GLY A 170 15.70 -10.49 -19.96
N ARG A 171 16.08 -10.66 -21.24
CA ARG A 171 16.14 -9.56 -22.22
C ARG A 171 14.76 -8.98 -22.51
N PHE A 172 13.72 -9.81 -22.39
CA PHE A 172 12.31 -9.47 -22.56
C PHE A 172 11.57 -9.37 -21.23
N SER A 173 12.25 -9.47 -20.08
CA SER A 173 11.60 -9.38 -18.76
C SER A 173 10.79 -8.09 -18.62
N HIS A 174 11.25 -6.98 -19.20
CA HIS A 174 10.50 -5.72 -19.21
C HIS A 174 9.25 -5.71 -20.09
N VAL A 175 9.19 -6.58 -21.09
CA VAL A 175 8.03 -6.74 -21.98
C VAL A 175 7.05 -7.74 -21.35
N ASN A 176 7.58 -8.83 -20.80
CA ASN A 176 6.81 -9.90 -20.15
C ASN A 176 6.21 -9.43 -18.81
N PHE A 177 6.94 -8.57 -18.08
CA PHE A 177 6.58 -8.05 -16.77
C PHE A 177 6.68 -6.53 -16.74
N PRO A 178 5.77 -5.81 -17.43
CA PRO A 178 5.83 -4.36 -17.55
C PRO A 178 5.64 -3.62 -16.21
N MET A 179 5.08 -4.29 -15.21
CA MET A 179 4.84 -3.76 -13.87
C MET A 179 5.98 -4.07 -12.88
N ASP A 180 6.96 -4.88 -13.27
CA ASP A 180 8.11 -5.22 -12.43
C ASP A 180 9.27 -4.29 -12.76
N LEU A 181 9.80 -3.63 -11.72
CA LEU A 181 10.91 -2.70 -11.84
C LEU A 181 12.22 -3.43 -11.54
N ASP A 182 13.24 -3.12 -12.34
CA ASP A 182 14.63 -3.40 -12.03
C ASP A 182 15.22 -2.29 -11.14
N ILE A 183 16.47 -2.45 -10.70
CA ILE A 183 17.17 -1.43 -9.90
C ILE A 183 17.16 -0.05 -10.60
N PRO A 184 17.58 0.09 -11.87
CA PRO A 184 17.59 1.39 -12.54
C PRO A 184 16.22 2.08 -12.60
N ARG A 185 15.15 1.36 -12.94
CA ARG A 185 13.79 1.93 -12.98
C ARG A 185 13.25 2.23 -11.60
N THR A 186 13.60 1.44 -10.60
CA THR A 186 13.22 1.70 -9.20
C THR A 186 13.87 3.00 -8.71
N LEU A 187 15.16 3.20 -9.01
CA LEU A 187 15.87 4.44 -8.70
C LEU A 187 15.23 5.64 -9.42
N ALA A 188 14.97 5.51 -10.73
CA ALA A 188 14.30 6.55 -11.49
C ALA A 188 12.89 6.87 -10.94
N TYR A 189 12.17 5.87 -10.44
CA TYR A 189 10.85 6.06 -9.82
C TYR A 189 10.92 6.83 -8.50
N ILE A 190 12.00 6.65 -7.73
CA ILE A 190 12.23 7.37 -6.46
C ILE A 190 12.67 8.81 -6.71
N GLU A 191 13.59 9.02 -7.66
CA GLU A 191 14.19 10.33 -7.95
C GLU A 191 13.24 11.22 -8.77
N SER A 192 12.53 10.64 -9.73
CA SER A 192 11.65 11.36 -10.67
C SER A 192 10.36 10.57 -10.89
N PRO A 193 9.48 10.50 -9.88
CA PRO A 193 8.22 9.76 -10.00
C PRO A 193 7.39 10.32 -11.16
N PRO A 194 6.85 9.45 -12.03
CA PRO A 194 6.14 9.90 -13.22
C PRO A 194 4.93 10.75 -12.86
N PRO A 195 4.65 11.82 -13.62
CA PRO A 195 3.54 12.73 -13.36
C PRO A 195 2.23 11.94 -13.23
N ALA A 196 1.33 12.38 -12.32
CA ALA A 196 -0.01 11.79 -12.14
C ALA A 196 -0.64 11.50 -13.51
N PRO A 197 -1.19 10.30 -13.79
CA PRO A 197 -1.85 10.09 -15.07
C PRO A 197 -2.95 11.14 -15.17
N THR A 198 -2.91 11.95 -16.22
CA THR A 198 -3.98 12.90 -16.49
C THR A 198 -5.27 12.08 -16.56
N PRO A 199 -6.32 12.43 -15.80
CA PRO A 199 -7.56 11.68 -15.85
C PRO A 199 -7.98 11.56 -17.31
N ARG A 200 -8.07 10.32 -17.83
CA ARG A 200 -8.58 10.08 -19.18
C ARG A 200 -9.95 10.72 -19.23
N ARG A 201 -10.04 11.88 -19.88
CA ARG A 201 -11.31 12.53 -20.20
C ARG A 201 -12.08 11.49 -20.99
N ARG A 202 -13.08 10.83 -20.39
CA ARG A 202 -13.97 9.89 -21.06
C ARG A 202 -14.53 10.62 -22.28
N ARG A 203 -13.96 10.39 -23.47
CA ARG A 203 -14.57 10.78 -24.73
C ARG A 203 -15.64 9.73 -25.00
N GLY A 204 -16.88 10.18 -25.10
CA GLY A 204 -17.96 9.42 -25.74
C GLY A 204 -18.95 8.77 -24.77
N ALA A 205 -19.98 9.52 -24.42
CA ALA A 205 -21.35 9.00 -24.35
C ALA A 205 -22.27 10.15 -24.81
N ALA A 206 -22.16 10.45 -26.10
CA ALA A 206 -23.13 11.24 -26.84
C ALA A 206 -23.28 10.55 -28.19
N ALA A 207 -24.28 9.69 -28.28
CA ALA A 207 -25.00 9.29 -29.48
C ALA A 207 -26.37 8.78 -29.00
#